data_AF-J9FQC0-F1
#
_entry.id   AF-J9FQC0-F1
#
_cell.length_a   1.000
_cell.length_b   1.000
_cell.length_c   1.000
_cell.angle_alpha   90.00
_cell.angle_beta   90.00
_cell.angle_gamma   90.00
#
_symmetry.space_group_name_H-M   'P 1'
#
loop_
_entity.id
_entity.type
_entity.pdbx_description
1 polymer ?
#
loop_
_entity_poly.entity_id
_entity_poly.type
_entity_poly.pdbx_seq_one_letter_code
_entity_poly.pdbx_strand_id
1 'polypeptide(L)'
;DKLPGIVYGGNLPATPIELEHNPIFYALRKEKFHASILTMELDGKEELVVLRAFQMHPYKPQVMHIDFQRIAADEKVTMRVPLHF
;
A
#
# COMPACT_ATOMS: atom_id res chain seq x y z
N ASP A 1 16.86 5.28 -1.82
CA ASP A 1 16.11 4.91 -3.03
C ASP A 1 14.64 5.22 -2.89
N LYS A 2 14.09 5.91 -3.89
CA LYS A 2 12.69 6.30 -3.97
C LYS A 2 11.89 5.19 -4.64
N LEU A 3 10.75 4.83 -4.06
CA LEU A 3 9.79 3.86 -4.56
C LEU A 3 8.56 4.63 -5.08
N PRO A 4 8.31 4.64 -6.40
CA PRO A 4 7.09 5.24 -6.91
C PRO A 4 5.88 4.37 -6.55
N GLY A 5 4.73 5.03 -6.39
CA GLY A 5 3.48 4.36 -6.15
C GLY A 5 2.28 5.23 -6.47
N ILE A 6 1.11 4.68 -6.21
CA ILE A 6 -0.17 5.38 -6.40
C ILE A 6 -1.12 5.08 -5.25
N VAL A 7 -1.90 6.08 -4.86
CA VAL A 7 -3.05 5.92 -3.96
C VAL A 7 -4.33 6.32 -4.69
N TYR A 8 -5.38 5.51 -4.59
CA TYR A 8 -6.65 5.75 -5.30
C TYR A 8 -7.85 5.23 -4.50
N GLY A 9 -9.06 5.55 -4.96
CA GLY A 9 -10.31 5.14 -4.29
C GLY A 9 -10.89 6.25 -3.40
N GLY A 10 -11.98 5.95 -2.68
CA GLY A 10 -12.64 6.90 -1.78
C GLY A 10 -13.20 8.15 -2.49
N ASN A 11 -13.69 8.00 -3.73
CA ASN A 11 -14.16 9.10 -4.59
C ASN A 11 -13.18 10.27 -4.81
N LEU A 12 -11.89 10.07 -4.54
CA LEU A 12 -10.83 11.02 -4.82
C LEU A 12 -10.06 10.60 -6.08
N PRO A 13 -9.48 11.58 -6.81
CA PRO A 13 -8.58 11.27 -7.91
C PRO A 13 -7.41 10.41 -7.42
N ALA A 14 -6.88 9.58 -8.32
CA ALA A 14 -5.69 8.81 -8.04
C ALA A 14 -4.49 9.77 -7.93
N THR A 15 -3.74 9.65 -6.83
CA THR A 15 -2.60 10.52 -6.53
C THR A 15 -1.31 9.72 -6.65
N PRO A 16 -0.34 10.15 -7.47
CA PRO A 16 0.99 9.55 -7.46
C PRO A 16 1.69 9.88 -6.13
N ILE A 17 2.36 8.89 -5.56
CA ILE A 17 3.12 9.02 -4.31
C ILE A 17 4.54 8.53 -4.50
N GLU A 18 5.42 8.97 -3.62
CA GLU A 18 6.80 8.51 -3.56
C GLU A 18 7.14 8.13 -2.12
N LEU A 19 7.66 6.92 -1.94
CA LEU A 19 7.98 6.36 -0.63
C LEU A 19 9.47 6.00 -0.54
N GLU A 20 9.95 5.81 0.68
CA GLU A 20 11.26 5.20 0.88
C GLU A 20 11.20 3.69 0.61
N HIS A 21 12.12 3.21 -0.23
CA HIS A 21 12.13 1.80 -0.63
C HIS A 21 12.42 0.84 0.54
N ASN A 22 13.43 1.14 1.36
CA ASN A 22 13.91 0.22 2.40
C ASN A 22 12.82 -0.16 3.42
N PRO A 23 12.09 0.79 4.05
CA PRO A 23 11.02 0.46 4.99
C PRO A 23 9.93 -0.40 4.36
N ILE A 24 9.50 -0.06 3.14
CA ILE A 24 8.45 -0.79 2.42
C ILE A 24 8.91 -2.20 2.04
N PHE A 25 10.16 -2.37 1.61
CA PHE A 25 10.71 -3.68 1.28
C PHE A 25 10.66 -4.64 2.47
N TYR A 26 11.01 -4.19 3.68
CA TYR A 26 10.90 -5.00 4.88
C TYR A 26 9.46 -5.18 5.35
N ALA A 27 8.59 -4.19 5.16
CA ALA A 27 7.17 -4.30 5.48
C ALA A 27 6.46 -5.36 4.62
N LEU A 28 6.73 -5.40 3.32
CA LEU A 28 6.17 -6.38 2.37
C LEU A 28 6.53 -7.83 2.70
N ARG A 29 7.62 -8.07 3.46
CA ARG A 29 7.98 -9.41 3.94
C ARG A 29 7.16 -9.88 5.13
N LYS A 30 6.45 -8.97 5.80
CA LYS A 30 5.57 -9.29 6.93
C LYS A 30 4.18 -9.55 6.38
N GLU A 31 3.69 -10.77 6.55
CA GLU A 31 2.36 -11.17 6.09
C GLU A 31 1.24 -10.25 6.61
N LYS A 32 1.35 -9.82 7.88
CA LYS A 32 0.43 -8.85 8.49
C LYS A 32 0.26 -7.58 7.65
N PHE A 33 1.31 -7.11 6.96
CA PHE A 33 1.26 -5.89 6.16
C PHE A 33 0.26 -5.98 5.00
N HIS A 34 0.06 -7.17 4.43
CA HIS A 34 -0.83 -7.39 3.26
C HIS A 34 -2.31 -7.31 3.62
N ALA A 35 -2.66 -7.51 4.89
CA ALA A 35 -4.04 -7.49 5.38
C ALA A 35 -4.29 -6.39 6.42
N SER A 36 -3.36 -5.44 6.58
CA SER A 36 -3.50 -4.33 7.54
C SER A 36 -4.10 -3.09 6.88
N ILE A 37 -4.97 -2.42 7.63
CA ILE A 37 -5.31 -1.02 7.37
C ILE A 37 -4.14 -0.18 7.87
N LEU A 38 -3.65 0.70 7.02
CA LEU A 38 -2.51 1.58 7.25
C LEU A 38 -3.00 3.02 7.28
N THR A 39 -2.39 3.85 8.13
CA THR A 39 -2.55 5.30 8.05
C THR A 39 -1.42 5.85 7.20
N MET A 40 -1.77 6.57 6.14
CA MET A 40 -0.85 7.27 5.26
C MET A 40 -1.02 8.77 5.45
N GLU A 41 0.06 9.49 5.71
CA GLU A 41 0.05 10.94 5.70
C GLU A 41 0.36 11.44 4.28
N LEU A 42 -0.57 12.18 3.69
CA LEU A 42 -0.44 12.79 2.37
C LEU A 42 -0.79 14.28 2.48
N ASP A 43 0.17 15.15 2.17
CA ASP A 43 0.00 16.61 2.24
C ASP A 43 -0.57 17.12 3.58
N GLY A 44 -0.15 16.51 4.69
CA GLY A 44 -0.60 16.85 6.05
C GLY A 44 -1.99 16.33 6.41
N LYS A 45 -2.58 15.44 5.60
CA LYS A 45 -3.83 14.74 5.90
C LYS A 45 -3.58 13.26 6.10
N GLU A 46 -4.20 12.69 7.13
CA GLU A 46 -4.21 11.25 7.35
C GLU A 46 -5.30 10.59 6.51
N GLU A 47 -4.92 9.58 5.74
CA GLU A 47 -5.81 8.74 4.95
C GLU A 47 -5.64 7.28 5.37
N LEU A 48 -6.75 6.57 5.53
CA LEU A 48 -6.72 5.13 5.75
C LEU A 48 -6.59 4.41 4.40
N VAL A 49 -5.59 3.55 4.27
CA VAL A 49 -5.29 2.83 3.04
C VAL A 49 -4.98 1.36 3.29
N VAL A 50 -5.18 0.52 2.28
CA VAL A 50 -4.72 -0.87 2.25
C VAL A 50 -3.81 -1.10 1.06
N LEU A 51 -2.84 -2.00 1.25
CA LEU A 51 -2.02 -2.49 0.15
C LEU A 51 -2.89 -3.25 -0.85
N ARG A 52 -2.89 -2.84 -2.11
CA ARG A 52 -3.61 -3.54 -3.17
C ARG A 52 -2.69 -4.37 -4.05
N ALA A 53 -1.62 -3.77 -4.52
CA ALA A 53 -0.66 -4.41 -5.41
C ALA A 53 0.74 -3.86 -5.17
N PHE A 54 1.73 -4.66 -5.53
CA PHE A 54 3.12 -4.23 -5.59
C PHE A 54 3.81 -4.99 -6.71
N GLN A 55 4.83 -4.37 -7.29
CA GLN A 55 5.66 -4.97 -8.32
C GLN A 55 7.07 -5.13 -7.77
N MET A 56 7.58 -6.36 -7.79
CA MET A 56 8.97 -6.66 -7.46
C MET A 56 9.77 -6.78 -8.76
N HIS A 57 11.02 -6.33 -8.72
CA HIS A 57 11.96 -6.67 -9.77
C HIS A 57 12.11 -8.20 -9.81
N PRO A 58 12.11 -8.85 -10.99
CA PRO A 58 12.09 -10.32 -11.12
C PRO A 58 13.36 -11.04 -10.63
N TYR A 59 14.37 -10.32 -10.12
CA TYR A 59 15.67 -10.90 -9.76
C TYR A 59 16.31 -10.12 -8.61
N LYS A 60 16.34 -8.79 -8.70
CA LYS A 60 16.88 -7.93 -7.64
C LYS A 60 15.88 -7.84 -6.48
N PRO A 61 16.35 -7.73 -5.23
CA PRO A 61 15.50 -7.47 -4.06
C PRO A 61 15.02 -6.01 -4.04
N GLN A 62 14.29 -5.59 -5.07
CA GLN A 62 13.86 -4.22 -5.30
C GLN A 62 12.36 -4.18 -5.58
N VAL A 63 11.66 -3.26 -4.92
CA VAL A 63 10.25 -2.95 -5.20
C VAL A 63 10.26 -1.88 -6.27
N MET A 64 9.52 -2.08 -7.36
CA MET A 64 9.45 -1.18 -8.50
C MET A 64 8.26 -0.25 -8.43
N HIS A 65 7.12 -0.72 -7.91
CA HIS A 65 5.90 0.07 -7.78
C HIS A 65 5.03 -0.47 -6.64
N ILE A 66 4.22 0.39 -6.02
CA ILE A 66 3.27 0.02 -4.99
C ILE A 66 1.94 0.77 -5.13
N ASP A 67 0.85 0.05 -4.92
CA ASP A 67 -0.51 0.53 -5.12
C ASP A 67 -1.27 0.43 -3.81
N PHE A 68 -1.78 1.57 -3.33
CA PHE A 68 -2.63 1.67 -2.17
C PHE A 68 -4.06 2.03 -2.57
N GLN A 69 -5.02 1.41 -1.91
CA GLN A 69 -6.43 1.75 -2.05
C GLN A 69 -6.92 2.42 -0.76
N ARG A 70 -7.53 3.60 -0.89
CA ARG A 70 -8.21 4.32 0.20
C ARG A 70 -9.39 3.52 0.70
N ILE A 71 -9.59 3.57 2.01
CA ILE A 71 -10.76 3.01 2.67
C ILE A 71 -11.62 4.16 3.16
N ALA A 72 -12.88 4.16 2.73
CA ALA A 72 -13.92 4.97 3.34
C ALA A 72 -14.69 4.11 4.35
N ALA A 73 -15.13 4.70 5.46
CA ALA A 73 -15.82 3.98 6.54
C ALA A 73 -17.16 3.37 6.10
N ASP A 74 -17.72 3.87 5.00
CA ASP A 74 -19.00 3.51 4.40
C ASP A 74 -18.87 2.61 3.16
N GLU A 75 -17.65 2.33 2.69
CA GLU A 75 -17.43 1.51 1.50
C GLU A 75 -17.04 0.06 1.84
N LYS A 76 -17.59 -0.90 1.08
CA LYS A 76 -17.24 -2.32 1.22
C LYS A 76 -15.83 -2.56 0.66
N VAL A 77 -14.91 -2.97 1.52
CA VAL A 77 -13.54 -3.36 1.13
C VAL A 77 -13.45 -4.88 1.01
N THR A 78 -12.95 -5.38 -0.12
CA THR A 78 -12.60 -6.81 -0.29
C THR A 78 -11.09 -6.99 -0.14
N MET A 79 -10.67 -7.64 0.96
CA MET A 79 -9.27 -8.00 1.20
C MET A 79 -9.09 -9.52 1.24
N ARG A 80 -7.86 -9.97 0.95
CA ARG A 80 -7.45 -11.36 1.13
C ARG A 80 -6.78 -11.47 2.49
N VAL A 81 -7.37 -12.23 3.40
CA VAL A 81 -6.80 -12.49 4.73
C VAL A 81 -6.23 -13.90 4.74
N PRO A 82 -4.92 -14.07 4.99
CA PRO A 82 -4.33 -15.40 5.13
C PRO A 82 -4.79 -16.09 6.43
N LEU A 83 -4.96 -17.41 6.36
CA LEU A 83 -5.40 -18.25 7.47
C LEU A 83 -4.22 -19.10 7.97
N HIS A 84 -3.94 -19.04 9.28
CA HIS A 84 -2.95 -19.89 9.95
C HIS A 84 -3.67 -20.94 10.81
N PHE A 85 -3.13 -22.17 10.87
CA PHE A 85 -3.54 -23.26 11.76
C PHE A 85 -2.45 -23.57 12.78
#